data_AF-D8SHY3-F1
#
_entry.id   AF-D8SHY3-F1
#
_cell.length_a   1.000
_cell.length_b   1.000
_cell.length_c   1.000
_cell.angle_alpha   90.00
_cell.angle_beta   90.00
_cell.angle_gamma   90.00
#
_symmetry.space_group_name_H-M   'P 1'
#
loop_
_entity.id
_entity.type
_entity.pdbx_description
1 polymer ?
#
loop_
_entity_poly.entity_id
_entity_poly.type
_entity_poly.pdbx_seq_one_letter_code
_entity_poly.pdbx_strand_id
1 'polypeptide(L)'
;EIEMQKTLRLVECAMLASTAGLAYFLSNLFRFESYFGCFFPLPIVISAMRWGAAAGRKTMVTTALLLLVIAGPLKALSYVLMHGFLGVAMGALWRWRINWGVSILACTLVRAVGAIGFVFLSSWLIKENILNLITINTHASLSYMVAAMGINISLTMPTIYAVFTSLLIVNCASFVFLLHVLYAIILQGLGIKSSLAVPGWMSRSM
;
A
#
# COMPACT_ATOMS: atom_id res chain seq x y z
N GLU A 1 1.03 -14.90 -33.83
CA GLU A 1 1.64 -13.80 -33.04
C GLU A 1 0.73 -13.27 -31.93
N ILE A 2 -0.54 -12.94 -32.22
CA ILE A 2 -1.50 -12.45 -31.21
C ILE A 2 -1.71 -13.45 -30.06
N GLU A 3 -1.83 -14.75 -30.35
CA GLU A 3 -1.99 -15.78 -29.32
C GLU A 3 -0.73 -15.94 -28.44
N MET A 4 0.47 -15.82 -29.03
CA MET A 4 1.72 -15.85 -28.28
C MET A 4 1.82 -14.68 -27.29
N GLN A 5 1.41 -13.47 -27.72
CA GLN A 5 1.36 -12.29 -26.85
C GLN A 5 0.36 -12.45 -25.69
N LYS A 6 -0.80 -13.07 -25.94
CA LYS A 6 -1.78 -13.38 -24.88
C LYS A 6 -1.21 -14.39 -23.88
N THR A 7 -0.54 -15.44 -24.35
CA THR A 7 0.10 -16.45 -23.50
C THR A 7 1.22 -15.84 -22.66
N LEU A 8 2.09 -15.04 -23.25
CA LEU A 8 3.16 -14.33 -22.52
C LEU A 8 2.59 -13.42 -21.44
N ARG A 9 1.56 -12.64 -21.76
CA ARG A 9 0.86 -11.80 -20.78
C ARG A 9 0.32 -12.62 -19.61
N LEU A 10 -0.28 -13.77 -19.90
CA LEU A 10 -0.87 -14.63 -18.88
C LEU A 10 0.22 -15.23 -17.97
N VAL A 11 1.30 -15.76 -18.55
CA VAL A 11 2.42 -16.35 -17.82
C VAL A 11 3.13 -15.30 -16.96
N GLU A 12 3.44 -14.12 -17.50
CA GLU A 12 4.09 -13.06 -16.73
C GLU A 12 3.19 -12.55 -15.60
N CYS A 13 1.88 -12.39 -15.83
CA CYS A 13 0.95 -12.00 -14.77
C CYS A 13 0.85 -13.08 -13.68
N ALA A 14 0.80 -14.36 -14.06
CA ALA A 14 0.76 -15.47 -13.12
C ALA A 14 2.06 -15.55 -12.30
N MET A 15 3.21 -15.36 -12.95
CA MET A 15 4.52 -15.34 -12.29
C MET A 15 4.60 -14.18 -11.29
N LEU A 16 4.25 -12.95 -11.69
CA LEU A 16 4.22 -11.78 -10.80
C LEU A 16 3.23 -11.95 -9.64
N ALA A 17 2.06 -12.54 -9.91
CA ALA A 17 1.06 -12.82 -8.88
C ALA A 17 1.55 -13.86 -7.86
N SER A 18 2.23 -14.91 -8.34
CA SER A 18 2.87 -15.93 -7.50
C SER A 18 4.01 -15.34 -6.67
N THR A 19 4.89 -14.53 -7.27
CA THR A 19 5.97 -13.84 -6.55
C THR A 19 5.42 -12.91 -5.46
N ALA A 20 4.34 -12.16 -5.73
CA ALA A 20 3.68 -11.33 -4.73
C ALA A 20 3.08 -12.15 -3.58
N GLY A 21 2.41 -13.26 -3.91
CA GLY A 21 1.83 -14.17 -2.92
C GLY A 21 2.89 -14.83 -2.03
N LEU A 22 3.96 -15.33 -2.64
CA LEU A 22 5.09 -15.93 -1.92
C LEU A 22 5.80 -14.90 -1.03
N ALA A 23 6.07 -13.70 -1.55
CA ALA A 23 6.70 -12.63 -0.77
C ALA A 23 5.84 -12.27 0.45
N TYR A 24 4.53 -12.16 0.29
CA TYR A 24 3.61 -11.86 1.39
C TYR A 24 3.57 -13.00 2.41
N PHE A 25 3.52 -14.25 1.94
CA PHE A 25 3.58 -15.42 2.83
C PHE A 25 4.88 -15.48 3.62
N LEU A 26 6.04 -15.28 2.96
CA LEU A 26 7.35 -15.25 3.62
C LEU A 26 7.42 -14.12 4.66
N SER A 27 7.02 -12.92 4.28
CA SER A 27 7.03 -11.78 5.20
C SER A 27 6.15 -12.02 6.42
N ASN A 28 5.04 -12.72 6.24
CA ASN A 28 4.17 -13.10 7.32
C ASN A 28 4.82 -14.17 8.23
N LEU A 29 5.61 -15.10 7.69
CA LEU A 29 6.36 -16.07 8.49
C LEU A 29 7.46 -15.38 9.32
N PHE A 30 8.19 -14.45 8.73
CA PHE A 30 9.29 -13.74 9.41
C PHE A 30 8.86 -12.53 10.23
N ARG A 31 7.56 -12.19 10.25
CA ARG A 31 7.01 -11.01 10.96
C ARG A 31 7.64 -9.68 10.50
N PHE A 32 8.18 -9.62 9.28
CA PHE A 32 8.78 -8.43 8.67
C PHE A 32 7.79 -7.61 7.80
N GLU A 33 6.48 -7.72 8.06
CA GLU A 33 5.44 -7.06 7.24
C GLU A 33 5.66 -5.56 7.08
N SER A 34 6.22 -4.87 8.10
CA SER A 34 6.50 -3.43 8.01
C SER A 34 7.64 -3.07 7.05
N TYR A 35 8.61 -3.95 6.84
CA TYR A 35 9.77 -3.68 5.97
C TYR A 35 9.53 -4.15 4.53
N PHE A 36 8.88 -5.31 4.34
CA PHE A 36 8.52 -5.82 3.01
C PHE A 36 7.23 -5.25 2.44
N GLY A 37 6.50 -4.43 3.21
CA GLY A 37 5.33 -3.69 2.75
C GLY A 37 5.57 -2.93 1.45
N CYS A 38 6.79 -2.44 1.24
CA CYS A 38 7.19 -1.74 0.03
C CYS A 38 7.29 -2.65 -1.21
N PHE A 39 7.50 -3.95 -1.04
CA PHE A 39 7.70 -4.89 -2.15
C PHE A 39 6.39 -5.54 -2.62
N PHE A 40 5.32 -5.54 -1.81
CA PHE A 40 4.06 -6.20 -2.17
C PHE A 40 3.29 -5.53 -3.31
N PRO A 41 3.21 -4.19 -3.40
CA PRO A 41 2.55 -3.54 -4.53
C PRO A 41 3.37 -3.60 -5.82
N LEU A 42 4.67 -3.91 -5.74
CA LEU A 42 5.61 -3.82 -6.85
C LEU A 42 5.26 -4.76 -8.01
N PRO A 43 5.00 -6.07 -7.80
CA PRO A 43 4.59 -6.95 -8.89
C PRO A 43 3.27 -6.54 -9.56
N ILE A 44 2.34 -5.94 -8.79
CA ILE A 44 1.06 -5.41 -9.32
C ILE A 44 1.31 -4.17 -10.20
N VAL A 45 2.21 -3.28 -9.79
CA VAL A 45 2.57 -2.10 -10.58
C VAL A 45 3.30 -2.49 -11.86
N ILE A 46 4.23 -3.46 -11.80
CA ILE A 46 4.93 -3.96 -12.99
C ILE A 46 3.95 -4.58 -13.98
N SER A 47 3.03 -5.44 -13.52
CA SER A 47 2.04 -6.06 -14.41
C SER A 47 1.11 -5.00 -15.03
N ALA A 48 0.72 -3.98 -14.26
CA ALA A 48 -0.10 -2.86 -14.73
C ALA A 48 0.63 -2.00 -15.77
N MET A 49 1.93 -1.76 -15.60
CA MET A 49 2.74 -0.97 -16.54
C MET A 49 3.02 -1.72 -17.85
N ARG A 50 3.35 -3.02 -17.78
CA ARG A 50 3.67 -3.83 -18.96
C ARG A 50 2.44 -4.17 -19.80
N TRP A 51 1.33 -4.54 -19.17
CA TRP A 51 0.15 -5.09 -19.86
C TRP A 51 -1.16 -4.31 -19.63
N GLY A 52 -1.09 -3.16 -18.95
CA GLY A 52 -2.19 -2.24 -18.69
C GLY A 52 -2.90 -2.47 -17.35
N ALA A 53 -3.72 -1.49 -16.92
CA ALA A 53 -4.41 -1.52 -15.62
C ALA A 53 -5.32 -2.75 -15.42
N ALA A 54 -5.89 -3.29 -16.50
CA ALA A 54 -6.67 -4.52 -16.44
C ALA A 54 -5.82 -5.75 -16.06
N ALA A 55 -4.53 -5.78 -16.42
CA ALA A 55 -3.61 -6.83 -15.98
C ALA A 55 -3.28 -6.69 -14.49
N GLY A 56 -3.03 -5.46 -14.02
CA GLY A 56 -2.80 -5.16 -12.60
C GLY A 56 -3.96 -5.63 -11.69
N ARG A 57 -5.20 -5.39 -12.11
CA ARG A 57 -6.38 -5.89 -11.39
C ARG A 57 -6.42 -7.42 -11.33
N LYS A 58 -6.14 -8.08 -12.46
CA LYS A 58 -6.09 -9.55 -12.51
C LYS A 58 -5.01 -10.10 -11.59
N THR A 59 -3.80 -9.52 -11.60
CA THR A 59 -2.72 -9.95 -10.69
C THR A 59 -3.09 -9.75 -9.23
N MET A 60 -3.73 -8.63 -8.87
CA MET A 60 -4.21 -8.40 -7.50
C MET A 60 -5.23 -9.47 -7.07
N VAL A 61 -6.22 -9.76 -7.90
CA VAL A 61 -7.26 -10.76 -7.60
C VAL A 61 -6.65 -12.16 -7.51
N THR A 62 -5.74 -12.51 -8.43
CA THR A 62 -5.04 -13.80 -8.41
C THR A 62 -4.20 -13.96 -7.14
N THR A 63 -3.42 -12.95 -6.75
CA THR A 63 -2.65 -13.01 -5.50
C THR A 63 -3.57 -13.07 -4.27
N ALA A 64 -4.68 -12.34 -4.27
CA ALA A 64 -5.65 -12.40 -3.18
C ALA A 64 -6.29 -13.80 -3.04
N LEU A 65 -6.67 -14.44 -4.14
CA LEU A 65 -7.15 -15.82 -4.16
C LEU A 65 -6.09 -16.79 -3.66
N LEU A 66 -4.84 -16.63 -4.10
CA LEU A 66 -3.72 -17.45 -3.63
C LEU A 66 -3.54 -17.34 -2.11
N LEU A 67 -3.55 -16.11 -1.60
CA LEU A 67 -3.44 -15.83 -0.17
C LEU A 67 -4.66 -16.29 0.63
N LEU A 68 -5.85 -16.25 0.03
CA LEU A 68 -7.06 -16.76 0.66
C LEU A 68 -6.98 -18.28 0.88
N VAL A 69 -6.45 -19.00 -0.11
CA VAL A 69 -6.25 -20.46 -0.03
C VAL A 69 -5.13 -20.82 0.97
N ILE A 70 -4.02 -20.06 0.99
CA ILE A 70 -2.84 -20.43 1.78
C ILE A 70 -2.87 -19.87 3.21
N ALA A 71 -3.20 -18.58 3.37
CA ALA A 71 -3.02 -17.84 4.63
C ALA A 71 -4.35 -17.53 5.35
N GLY A 72 -5.48 -17.80 4.71
CA GLY A 72 -6.82 -17.59 5.23
C GLY A 72 -7.47 -16.27 4.78
N PRO A 73 -8.79 -16.14 4.97
CA PRO A 73 -9.60 -15.06 4.41
C PRO A 73 -9.23 -13.68 4.98
N LEU A 74 -8.80 -13.63 6.25
CA LEU A 74 -8.45 -12.38 6.91
C LEU A 74 -7.19 -11.76 6.32
N LYS A 75 -6.15 -12.56 6.10
CA LYS A 75 -4.89 -12.05 5.55
C LYS A 75 -5.03 -11.66 4.09
N ALA A 76 -5.81 -12.42 3.32
CA ALA A 76 -6.14 -12.04 1.95
C ALA A 76 -6.83 -10.67 1.91
N LEU A 77 -7.77 -10.43 2.83
CA LEU A 77 -8.50 -9.17 2.87
C LEU A 77 -7.62 -8.01 3.35
N SER A 78 -6.79 -8.22 4.38
CA SER A 78 -5.76 -7.26 4.81
C SER A 78 -4.81 -6.88 3.66
N TYR A 79 -4.36 -7.87 2.90
CA TYR A 79 -3.49 -7.67 1.74
C TYR A 79 -4.16 -6.79 0.68
N VAL A 80 -5.41 -7.13 0.30
CA VAL A 80 -6.16 -6.37 -0.71
C VAL A 80 -6.38 -4.93 -0.26
N LEU A 81 -6.81 -4.72 0.99
CA LEU A 81 -7.09 -3.38 1.52
C LEU A 81 -5.83 -2.52 1.69
N MET A 82 -4.76 -3.09 2.26
CA MET A 82 -3.56 -2.31 2.55
C MET A 82 -2.63 -2.14 1.36
N HIS A 83 -2.49 -3.15 0.49
CA HIS A 83 -1.45 -3.19 -0.55
C HIS A 83 -2.03 -3.34 -1.96
N GLY A 84 -3.13 -4.09 -2.13
CA GLY A 84 -3.74 -4.37 -3.43
C GLY A 84 -4.30 -3.12 -4.11
N PHE A 85 -5.18 -2.38 -3.43
CA PHE A 85 -5.76 -1.14 -3.98
C PHE A 85 -4.71 -0.08 -4.29
N LEU A 86 -3.70 0.04 -3.42
CA LEU A 86 -2.59 0.98 -3.63
C LEU A 86 -1.80 0.64 -4.90
N GLY A 87 -1.44 -0.63 -5.09
CA GLY A 87 -0.69 -1.08 -6.27
C GLY A 87 -1.46 -0.89 -7.57
N VAL A 88 -2.76 -1.18 -7.57
CA VAL A 88 -3.62 -0.96 -8.75
C VAL A 88 -3.79 0.53 -9.04
N ALA A 89 -4.05 1.35 -8.02
CA ALA A 89 -4.19 2.80 -8.18
C ALA A 89 -2.90 3.41 -8.73
N MET A 90 -1.76 3.09 -8.13
CA MET A 90 -0.46 3.60 -8.55
C MET A 90 -0.12 3.16 -9.99
N GLY A 91 -0.34 1.89 -10.34
CA GLY A 91 -0.15 1.40 -11.71
C GLY A 91 -1.08 2.05 -12.74
N ALA A 92 -2.33 2.35 -12.36
CA ALA A 92 -3.29 3.04 -13.23
C ALA A 92 -2.92 4.52 -13.43
N LEU A 93 -2.60 5.23 -12.35
CA LEU A 93 -2.21 6.65 -12.41
C LEU A 93 -0.92 6.84 -13.22
N TRP A 94 0.03 5.91 -13.09
CA TRP A 94 1.28 5.94 -13.85
C TRP A 94 1.09 5.66 -15.33
N ARG A 95 0.12 4.82 -15.68
CA ARG A 95 -0.25 4.62 -17.08
C ARG A 95 -0.90 5.86 -17.69
N TRP A 96 -1.67 6.62 -16.92
CA TRP A 96 -2.38 7.81 -17.35
C TRP A 96 -1.54 9.10 -17.40
N ARG A 97 -0.21 9.03 -17.25
CA ARG A 97 0.69 10.20 -17.33
C ARG A 97 0.34 11.32 -16.33
N ILE A 98 -0.27 11.01 -15.19
CA ILE A 98 -0.69 12.02 -14.21
C ILE A 98 0.54 12.67 -13.55
N ASN A 99 0.44 13.96 -13.22
CA ASN A 99 1.47 14.71 -12.50
C ASN A 99 1.92 13.98 -11.23
N TRP A 100 3.22 13.96 -10.99
CA TRP A 100 3.85 13.21 -9.90
C TRP A 100 3.24 13.53 -8.52
N GLY A 101 3.06 14.82 -8.20
CA GLY A 101 2.45 15.25 -6.94
C GLY A 101 0.98 14.82 -6.79
N VAL A 102 0.20 14.86 -7.87
CA VAL A 102 -1.21 14.42 -7.85
C VAL A 102 -1.29 12.90 -7.68
N SER A 103 -0.36 12.15 -8.28
CA SER A 103 -0.26 10.70 -8.08
C SER A 103 0.03 10.34 -6.62
N ILE A 104 0.94 11.07 -5.97
CA ILE A 104 1.25 10.86 -4.55
C ILE A 104 0.00 11.14 -3.71
N LEU A 105 -0.65 12.29 -3.88
CA LEU A 105 -1.84 12.65 -3.11
C LEU A 105 -2.98 11.64 -3.29
N ALA A 106 -3.26 11.22 -4.54
CA ALA A 106 -4.27 10.21 -4.82
C ALA A 106 -3.92 8.86 -4.17
N CYS A 107 -2.66 8.41 -4.26
CA CYS A 107 -2.22 7.17 -3.62
C CYS A 107 -2.25 7.25 -2.09
N THR A 108 -1.94 8.41 -1.49
CA THR A 108 -2.06 8.64 -0.05
C THR A 108 -3.51 8.54 0.42
N LEU A 109 -4.46 9.10 -0.34
CA LEU A 109 -5.88 8.96 -0.04
C LEU A 109 -6.34 7.50 -0.13
N VAL A 110 -5.93 6.78 -1.18
CA VAL A 110 -6.23 5.34 -1.33
C VAL A 110 -5.66 4.53 -0.16
N ARG A 111 -4.43 4.83 0.27
CA ARG A 111 -3.79 4.19 1.44
C ARG A 111 -4.57 4.49 2.73
N ALA A 112 -4.98 5.74 2.95
CA ALA A 112 -5.74 6.14 4.13
C ALA A 112 -7.11 5.45 4.19
N VAL A 113 -7.84 5.41 3.06
CA VAL A 113 -9.11 4.68 2.95
C VAL A 113 -8.89 3.18 3.19
N GLY A 114 -7.83 2.60 2.64
CA GLY A 114 -7.48 1.19 2.87
C GLY A 114 -7.17 0.89 4.34
N ALA A 115 -6.46 1.79 5.04
CA ALA A 115 -6.16 1.64 6.46
C ALA A 115 -7.43 1.76 7.34
N ILE A 116 -8.27 2.75 7.06
CA ILE A 116 -9.56 2.92 7.75
C ILE A 116 -10.45 1.69 7.52
N GLY A 117 -10.58 1.24 6.27
CA GLY A 117 -11.34 0.05 5.91
C GLY A 117 -10.82 -1.21 6.60
N PHE A 118 -9.51 -1.36 6.75
CA PHE A 118 -8.91 -2.47 7.48
C PHE A 118 -9.30 -2.45 8.96
N VAL A 119 -9.24 -1.28 9.62
CA VAL A 119 -9.65 -1.15 11.03
C VAL A 119 -11.13 -1.45 11.22
N PHE A 120 -12.00 -0.96 10.33
CA PHE A 120 -13.44 -1.28 10.37
C PHE A 120 -13.71 -2.77 10.19
N LEU A 121 -13.04 -3.39 9.22
CA LEU A 121 -13.17 -4.81 8.96
C LEU A 121 -12.70 -5.66 10.15
N SER A 122 -11.55 -5.31 10.75
CA SER A 122 -11.08 -5.97 11.97
C SER A 122 -12.07 -5.79 13.11
N SER A 123 -12.63 -4.59 13.28
CA SER A 123 -13.63 -4.32 14.33
C SER A 123 -14.90 -5.15 14.15
N TRP A 124 -15.38 -5.28 12.91
CA TRP A 124 -16.55 -6.12 12.62
C TRP A 124 -16.27 -7.59 12.89
N LEU A 125 -15.10 -8.07 12.48
CA LEU A 125 -14.72 -9.47 12.61
C LEU A 125 -14.55 -9.92 14.06
N ILE A 126 -13.90 -9.09 14.88
CA ILE A 126 -13.61 -9.40 16.29
C ILE A 126 -14.85 -9.14 17.17
N LYS A 127 -15.91 -8.53 16.61
CA LYS A 127 -17.13 -8.08 17.33
C LYS A 127 -16.84 -7.16 18.52
N GLU A 128 -15.63 -6.62 18.59
CA GLU A 128 -15.25 -5.59 19.56
C GLU A 128 -14.95 -4.27 18.85
N ASN A 129 -15.14 -3.17 19.57
CA ASN A 129 -14.80 -1.84 19.10
C ASN A 129 -13.28 -1.64 19.18
N ILE A 130 -12.53 -2.20 18.22
CA ILE A 130 -11.08 -2.03 18.12
C ILE A 130 -10.71 -0.55 17.97
N LEU A 131 -11.57 0.25 17.33
CA LEU A 131 -11.43 1.70 17.29
C LEU A 131 -11.41 2.32 18.69
N ASN A 132 -12.24 1.84 19.61
CA ASN A 132 -12.26 2.30 20.99
C ASN A 132 -10.99 1.84 21.73
N LEU A 133 -10.55 0.60 21.52
CA LEU A 133 -9.30 0.07 22.10
C LEU A 133 -8.06 0.83 21.61
N ILE A 134 -7.97 1.13 20.32
CA ILE A 134 -6.90 1.97 19.74
C ILE A 134 -6.97 3.38 20.31
N THR A 135 -8.16 3.96 20.43
CA THR A 135 -8.36 5.31 20.99
C THR A 135 -7.92 5.39 22.45
N ILE A 136 -8.25 4.40 23.27
CA ILE A 136 -7.86 4.33 24.69
C ILE A 136 -6.33 4.15 24.83
N ASN A 137 -5.72 3.26 24.04
CA ASN A 137 -4.26 3.07 24.07
C ASN A 137 -3.51 4.32 23.57
N THR A 138 -4.04 4.98 22.55
CA THR A 138 -3.47 6.23 22.02
C THR A 138 -3.62 7.34 23.06
N HIS A 139 -4.78 7.47 23.70
CA HIS A 139 -4.98 8.41 24.80
C HIS A 139 -3.95 8.17 25.91
N ALA A 140 -3.78 6.93 26.36
CA ALA A 140 -2.84 6.58 27.42
C ALA A 140 -1.39 6.96 27.02
N SER A 141 -0.91 6.53 25.86
CA SER A 141 0.45 6.82 25.39
C SER A 141 0.69 8.33 25.19
N LEU A 142 -0.27 9.04 24.59
CA LEU A 142 -0.15 10.48 24.35
C LEU A 142 -0.19 11.25 25.68
N SER A 143 -1.04 10.84 26.63
CA SER A 143 -1.06 11.43 27.97
C SER A 143 0.25 11.20 28.73
N TYR A 144 0.89 10.04 28.59
CA TYR A 144 2.21 9.78 29.18
C TYR A 144 3.31 10.64 28.55
N MET A 145 3.30 10.82 27.22
CA MET A 145 4.28 11.62 26.51
C MET A 145 4.13 13.12 26.84
N VAL A 146 2.89 13.61 26.91
CA VAL A 146 2.57 15.00 27.28
C VAL A 146 2.92 15.27 28.75
N ALA A 147 2.67 14.32 29.65
CA ALA A 147 3.10 14.40 31.05
C ALA A 147 4.63 14.39 31.18
N ALA A 148 5.34 13.60 30.37
CA ALA A 148 6.81 13.57 30.33
C ALA A 148 7.42 14.88 29.81
N MET A 149 6.69 15.63 28.97
CA MET A 149 7.11 16.96 28.48
C MET A 149 6.74 18.12 29.41
N GLY A 150 6.09 17.84 30.56
CA GLY A 150 5.74 18.86 31.56
C GLY A 150 4.58 19.78 31.17
N ILE A 151 3.82 19.43 30.13
CA ILE A 151 2.75 20.26 29.57
C ILE A 151 1.41 19.71 30.05
N ASN A 152 0.67 20.46 30.88
CA ASN A 152 -0.65 20.05 31.40
C ASN A 152 -1.80 20.43 30.45
N ILE A 153 -1.80 19.90 29.22
CA ILE A 153 -2.94 20.08 28.30
C ILE A 153 -4.00 19.01 28.61
N SER A 154 -5.22 19.42 28.95
CA SER A 154 -6.36 18.50 29.01
C SER A 154 -6.65 17.94 27.62
N LEU A 155 -6.32 16.67 27.42
CA LEU A 155 -6.53 15.94 26.17
C LEU A 155 -8.04 15.68 25.97
N THR A 156 -8.76 16.62 25.39
CA THR A 156 -10.16 16.41 25.00
C THR A 156 -10.23 15.42 23.82
N MET A 157 -11.26 14.57 23.77
CA MET A 157 -11.50 13.59 22.69
C MET A 157 -11.24 14.10 21.26
N PRO A 158 -11.71 15.29 20.80
CA PRO A 158 -11.46 15.76 19.45
C PRO A 158 -9.97 16.02 19.15
N THR A 159 -9.19 16.46 20.14
CA THR A 159 -7.75 16.72 19.98
C THR A 159 -6.98 15.44 19.73
N ILE A 160 -7.38 14.34 20.39
CA ILE A 160 -6.77 13.02 20.22
C ILE A 160 -7.06 12.47 18.82
N TYR A 161 -8.30 12.58 18.36
CA TYR A 161 -8.65 12.20 16.99
C TYR A 161 -7.88 13.00 15.95
N ALA A 162 -7.72 14.32 16.14
CA ALA A 162 -6.95 15.17 15.24
C ALA A 162 -5.47 14.77 15.17
N VAL A 163 -4.84 14.46 16.31
CA VAL A 163 -3.44 14.01 16.37
C VAL A 163 -3.28 12.62 15.75
N PHE A 164 -4.20 11.70 16.02
CA PHE A 164 -4.16 10.36 15.42
C PHE A 164 -4.33 10.41 13.90
N THR A 165 -5.29 11.21 13.41
CA THR A 165 -5.52 11.39 11.97
C THR A 165 -4.33 12.07 11.30
N SER A 166 -3.71 13.08 11.91
CA SER A 166 -2.54 13.74 11.33
C SER A 166 -1.32 12.81 11.27
N LEU A 167 -1.05 12.04 12.33
CA LEU A 167 -0.01 11.00 12.36
C LEU A 167 -0.25 9.94 11.29
N LEU A 168 -1.50 9.47 11.13
CA LEU A 168 -1.88 8.50 10.10
C LEU A 168 -1.63 9.06 8.70
N ILE A 169 -2.03 10.30 8.43
CA ILE A 169 -1.82 10.95 7.13
C ILE A 169 -0.34 11.12 6.84
N VAL A 170 0.45 11.60 7.80
CA VAL A 170 1.91 11.78 7.65
C VAL A 170 2.60 10.44 7.39
N ASN A 171 2.20 9.38 8.11
CA ASN A 171 2.73 8.04 7.88
C ASN A 171 2.38 7.51 6.48
N CYS A 172 1.12 7.64 6.06
CA CYS A 172 0.68 7.23 4.73
C CYS A 172 1.39 8.03 3.63
N ALA A 173 1.53 9.34 3.80
CA ALA A 173 2.22 10.21 2.85
C ALA A 173 3.70 9.83 2.71
N SER A 174 4.39 9.64 3.83
CA SER A 174 5.81 9.25 3.85
C SER A 174 6.03 7.89 3.19
N PHE A 175 5.17 6.91 3.48
CA PHE A 175 5.24 5.59 2.87
C PHE A 175 4.99 5.62 1.36
N VAL A 176 3.94 6.34 0.92
CA VAL A 176 3.61 6.47 -0.50
C VAL A 176 4.70 7.22 -1.27
N PHE A 177 5.32 8.22 -0.66
CA PHE A 177 6.46 8.94 -1.22
C PHE A 177 7.65 8.02 -1.45
N LEU A 178 8.05 7.25 -0.43
CA LEU A 178 9.13 6.26 -0.55
C LEU A 178 8.84 5.22 -1.63
N LEU A 179 7.60 4.74 -1.70
CA LEU A 179 7.17 3.82 -2.75
C LEU A 179 7.31 4.42 -4.15
N HIS A 180 6.88 5.67 -4.35
CA HIS A 180 6.99 6.35 -5.64
C HIS A 180 8.45 6.49 -6.08
N VAL A 181 9.35 6.84 -5.16
CA VAL A 181 10.79 6.94 -5.43
C VAL A 181 11.39 5.57 -5.77
N LEU A 182 11.17 4.57 -4.91
CA LEU A 182 11.71 3.23 -5.08
C LEU A 182 11.27 2.60 -6.40
N TYR A 183 9.98 2.72 -6.74
CA TYR A 183 9.43 2.10 -7.95
C TYR A 183 9.86 2.84 -9.21
N ALA A 184 10.08 4.16 -9.15
CA ALA A 184 10.64 4.90 -10.27
C ALA A 184 12.05 4.36 -10.63
N ILE A 185 12.90 4.13 -9.63
CA ILE A 185 14.25 3.56 -9.81
C ILE A 185 14.17 2.15 -10.39
N ILE A 186 13.32 1.28 -9.82
CA ILE A 186 13.21 -0.13 -10.25
C ILE A 186 12.66 -0.24 -11.68
N LEU A 187 11.63 0.55 -12.04
CA LEU A 187 11.08 0.53 -13.40
C LEU A 187 12.08 1.03 -14.45
N GLN A 188 12.87 2.06 -14.10
CA GLN A 188 13.93 2.54 -14.97
C GLN A 188 15.05 1.50 -15.14
N GLY A 189 15.45 0.81 -14.07
CA GLY A 189 16.39 -0.31 -14.13
C GLY A 189 15.90 -1.49 -14.97
N LEU A 190 14.58 -1.69 -15.03
CA LEU A 190 13.94 -2.69 -15.90
C LEU A 190 13.75 -2.23 -17.35
N GLY A 191 14.19 -1.01 -17.71
CA GLY A 191 14.02 -0.45 -19.06
C GLY A 191 12.58 -0.10 -19.44
N ILE A 192 11.64 -0.19 -18.50
CA ILE A 192 10.26 0.23 -18.69
C ILE A 192 10.26 1.74 -18.50
N LYS A 193 10.18 2.50 -19.60
CA LYS A 193 10.03 3.96 -19.52
C LYS A 193 8.80 4.26 -18.67
N SER A 194 9.02 4.67 -17.43
CA SER A 194 7.95 5.10 -16.56
C SER A 194 7.28 6.27 -17.26
N SER A 195 5.98 6.16 -17.50
CA SER A 195 5.22 7.21 -18.16
C SER A 195 5.16 8.49 -17.28
N LEU A 196 5.71 8.48 -16.08
CA LEU A 196 5.75 9.68 -15.26
C LEU A 196 6.75 10.70 -15.80
N ALA A 197 6.33 11.96 -15.88
CA ALA A 197 7.25 13.09 -15.84
C ALA A 197 7.90 13.08 -14.46
N VAL A 198 9.03 12.41 -14.33
CA VAL A 198 9.82 12.40 -13.10
C VAL A 198 10.26 13.82 -12.78
N PRO A 199 10.24 14.25 -11.50
CA PRO A 199 10.73 15.58 -11.14
C PRO A 199 12.21 15.73 -11.53
N GLY A 200 12.59 16.89 -12.06
CA GLY A 200 13.90 17.13 -12.68
C GLY A 200 15.12 16.95 -11.76
N TRP A 201 14.92 16.81 -10.44
CA TRP A 201 16.00 16.44 -9.52
C TRP A 201 16.41 14.97 -9.68
N MET A 202 15.45 14.07 -9.91
CA MET A 202 15.70 12.64 -10.14
C MET A 202 16.31 12.37 -11.53
N SER A 203 16.06 13.26 -12.51
CA SER A 203 16.69 13.15 -13.82
C SER A 203 18.11 13.74 -13.87
N ARG A 204 18.57 14.43 -12.82
CA ARG A 204 19.92 15.04 -12.74
C ARG A 204 20.92 14.21 -11.97
N SER A 205 20.45 13.32 -11.09
CA SER A 205 21.28 12.41 -10.31
C SER A 205 21.42 11.02 -10.93
N MET A 206 20.96 10.85 -12.18
CA MET A 206 20.96 9.61 -12.96
C MET A 206 21.45 9.86 -14.38
#